data_AF-A0A0Q6RFB6-F1
#
_entry.id   AF-A0A0Q6RFB6-F1
#
_cell.length_a   1.000
_cell.length_b   1.000
_cell.length_c   1.000
_cell.angle_alpha   90.00
_cell.angle_beta   90.00
_cell.angle_gamma   90.00
#
_symmetry.space_group_name_H-M   'P 1'
#
loop_
_entity.id
_entity.type
_entity.pdbx_description
1 polymer ?
#
loop_
_entity_poly.entity_id
_entity_poly.type
_entity_poly.pdbx_seq_one_letter_code
_entity_poly.pdbx_strand_id
1 'polypeptide(L)'
;MSQATRPDEPSRADLRRWSRYLADERAEAAVYRDLARRRAGEERAILLALADAEGRHEAHWMSLLGDRAARVPAVSLRTRILGFFARRFGSVFVLALAQRAESRSPYETDAHATAAMAADERIHQEVVRGLAARGRARLSGTFRAAVFGANDGLVSNLALVLGIGATGVPAATVLFTGIAGLLAGALSMGAGEYVSVRSQRELLDASTPDPEVHTAVPHLDVDANELALVYRARGMSEQEALVHARAVVAEYDPAVAAARAAESRALGAVTDEHEEIGSAWGAATSSFCFFASGAVIPVVPYLLGLTGVAAVVTAAILVGLALLVTGTIVGVLSGASPWRRALRQLAIGYGAAAATYALGLAFGTTLA
;
A
#
# COMPACT_ATOMS: atom_id res chain seq x y z
N MET A 1 -33.42 11.93 53.80
CA MET A 1 -33.27 10.61 53.16
C MET A 1 -33.12 10.83 51.67
N SER A 2 -31.88 10.83 51.17
CA SER A 2 -31.59 10.93 49.74
C SER A 2 -31.93 9.60 49.08
N GLN A 3 -32.89 9.58 48.16
CA GLN A 3 -33.18 8.38 47.37
C GLN A 3 -31.99 8.11 46.46
N ALA A 4 -31.22 7.08 46.79
CA ALA A 4 -30.27 6.49 45.85
C ALA A 4 -31.06 5.95 44.66
N THR A 5 -30.90 6.59 43.51
CA THR A 5 -31.35 6.09 42.21
C THR A 5 -30.73 4.72 41.99
N ARG A 6 -31.56 3.67 41.89
CA ARG A 6 -31.11 2.36 41.40
C ARG A 6 -30.53 2.58 39.99
N PRO A 7 -29.45 1.89 39.58
CA PRO A 7 -29.09 1.87 38.17
C PRO A 7 -30.28 1.30 37.40
N ASP A 8 -30.81 2.08 36.45
CA ASP A 8 -31.95 1.68 35.63
C ASP A 8 -31.67 0.31 34.98
N GLU A 9 -32.64 -0.59 35.03
CA GLU A 9 -32.54 -1.86 34.33
C GLU A 9 -32.29 -1.62 32.83
N PRO A 10 -31.35 -2.36 32.20
CA PRO A 10 -30.98 -2.11 30.82
C PRO A 10 -32.16 -2.35 29.88
N SER A 11 -32.40 -1.40 28.96
CA SER A 11 -33.49 -1.51 28.01
C SER A 11 -33.25 -2.65 27.01
N ARG A 12 -34.31 -3.11 26.35
CA ARG A 12 -34.18 -4.07 25.22
C ARG A 12 -33.34 -3.52 24.07
N ALA A 13 -33.24 -2.21 23.93
CA ALA A 13 -32.38 -1.58 22.92
C ALA A 13 -30.90 -1.69 23.33
N ASP A 14 -30.59 -1.45 24.61
CA ASP A 14 -29.23 -1.57 25.17
C ASP A 14 -28.72 -3.00 25.07
N LEU A 15 -29.53 -3.98 25.48
CA LEU A 15 -29.18 -5.40 25.39
C LEU A 15 -28.87 -5.84 23.95
N ARG A 16 -29.65 -5.36 22.97
CA ARG A 16 -29.39 -5.64 21.53
C ARG A 16 -28.16 -4.92 21.00
N ARG A 17 -27.83 -3.76 21.55
CA ARG A 17 -26.63 -2.99 21.20
C ARG A 17 -25.38 -3.67 21.76
N TRP A 18 -25.37 -3.98 23.06
CA TRP A 18 -24.27 -4.69 23.72
C TRP A 18 -24.03 -6.09 23.13
N SER A 19 -25.08 -6.81 22.76
CA SER A 19 -24.92 -8.11 22.09
C SER A 19 -24.22 -7.98 20.72
N ARG A 20 -24.40 -6.85 20.01
CA ARG A 20 -23.68 -6.58 18.76
C ARG A 20 -22.23 -6.19 19.04
N TYR A 21 -21.97 -5.34 20.04
CA TYR A 21 -20.60 -5.04 20.46
C TYR A 21 -19.84 -6.31 20.83
N LEU A 22 -20.41 -7.17 21.67
CA LEU A 22 -19.81 -8.46 22.00
C LEU A 22 -19.52 -9.34 20.77
N ALA A 23 -20.37 -9.30 19.74
CA ALA A 23 -20.14 -10.02 18.49
C ALA A 23 -18.96 -9.44 17.69
N ASP A 24 -18.88 -8.12 17.64
CA ASP A 24 -17.85 -7.39 16.89
C ASP A 24 -16.48 -7.51 17.60
N GLU A 25 -16.42 -7.33 18.93
CA GLU A 25 -15.20 -7.51 19.76
C GLU A 25 -14.58 -8.90 19.55
N ARG A 26 -15.40 -9.96 19.61
CA ARG A 26 -14.95 -11.34 19.36
C ARG A 26 -14.39 -11.52 17.96
N ALA A 27 -15.02 -10.89 16.97
CA ALA A 27 -14.62 -11.02 15.59
C ALA A 27 -13.34 -10.23 15.30
N GLU A 28 -13.16 -9.06 15.89
CA GLU A 28 -11.94 -8.25 15.80
C GLU A 28 -10.76 -8.94 16.49
N ALA A 29 -10.95 -9.46 17.71
CA ALA A 29 -9.95 -10.29 18.39
C ALA A 29 -9.50 -11.49 17.54
N ALA A 30 -10.45 -12.16 16.86
CA ALA A 30 -10.14 -13.26 15.96
C ALA A 30 -9.34 -12.80 14.72
N VAL A 31 -9.67 -11.65 14.13
CA VAL A 31 -8.92 -11.07 13.02
C VAL A 31 -7.48 -10.77 13.42
N TYR A 32 -7.26 -10.16 14.60
CA TYR A 32 -5.91 -9.86 15.08
C TYR A 32 -5.08 -11.11 15.35
N ARG A 33 -5.68 -12.15 15.96
CA ARG A 33 -5.02 -13.45 16.15
C ARG A 33 -4.67 -14.10 14.81
N ASP A 34 -5.58 -14.04 13.83
CA ASP A 34 -5.34 -14.58 12.49
C ASP A 34 -4.18 -13.88 11.77
N LEU A 35 -4.09 -12.56 11.90
CA LEU A 35 -2.96 -11.78 11.38
C LEU A 35 -1.66 -12.13 12.11
N ALA A 36 -1.70 -12.22 13.45
CA ALA A 36 -0.55 -12.52 14.28
C ALA A 36 0.07 -13.89 13.95
N ARG A 37 -0.74 -14.89 13.57
CA ARG A 37 -0.25 -16.22 13.15
C ARG A 37 0.70 -16.19 11.95
N ARG A 38 0.67 -15.14 11.14
CA ARG A 38 1.51 -14.97 9.93
C ARG A 38 2.63 -13.95 10.12
N ARG A 39 2.85 -13.45 11.33
CA ARG A 39 3.86 -12.46 11.67
C ARG A 39 4.88 -13.01 12.65
N ALA A 40 6.03 -12.36 12.74
CA ALA A 40 7.08 -12.65 13.70
C ALA A 40 7.55 -11.34 14.37
N GLY A 41 8.28 -11.47 15.49
CA GLY A 41 8.85 -10.34 16.20
C GLY A 41 7.81 -9.35 16.74
N GLU A 42 8.14 -8.06 16.67
CA GLU A 42 7.36 -6.96 17.24
C GLU A 42 5.93 -6.87 16.68
N GLU A 43 5.75 -7.01 15.35
CA GLU A 43 4.41 -6.93 14.73
C GLU A 43 3.45 -8.01 15.27
N ARG A 44 3.96 -9.22 15.52
CA ARG A 44 3.15 -10.29 16.12
C ARG A 44 2.74 -9.93 17.55
N ALA A 45 3.69 -9.40 18.34
CA ALA A 45 3.42 -9.01 19.72
C ALA A 45 2.35 -7.90 19.80
N ILE A 46 2.46 -6.89 18.92
CA ILE A 46 1.46 -5.81 18.84
C ILE A 46 0.08 -6.37 18.50
N LEU A 47 -0.03 -7.21 17.46
CA LEU A 47 -1.31 -7.81 17.05
C LEU A 47 -1.94 -8.67 18.16
N LEU A 48 -1.14 -9.41 18.92
CA LEU A 48 -1.65 -10.18 20.07
C LEU A 48 -2.11 -9.26 21.21
N ALA A 49 -1.38 -8.19 21.49
CA ALA A 49 -1.78 -7.20 22.50
C ALA A 49 -3.10 -6.50 22.13
N LEU A 50 -3.33 -6.22 20.84
CA LEU A 50 -4.63 -5.72 20.34
C LEU A 50 -5.74 -6.77 20.55
N ALA A 51 -5.49 -8.03 20.23
CA ALA A 51 -6.46 -9.11 20.47
C ALA A 51 -6.81 -9.30 21.95
N ASP A 52 -5.85 -9.07 22.85
CA ASP A 52 -6.06 -9.14 24.29
C ASP A 52 -6.81 -7.90 24.81
N ALA A 53 -6.66 -6.74 24.18
CA ALA A 53 -7.47 -5.56 24.46
C ALA A 53 -8.95 -5.79 24.15
N GLU A 54 -9.27 -6.34 22.97
CA GLU A 54 -10.66 -6.72 22.63
C GLU A 54 -11.21 -7.79 23.57
N GLY A 55 -10.35 -8.66 24.11
CA GLY A 55 -10.74 -9.62 25.15
C GLY A 55 -11.21 -8.94 26.45
N ARG A 56 -10.63 -7.79 26.81
CA ARG A 56 -11.09 -6.99 27.96
C ARG A 56 -12.42 -6.30 27.67
N HIS A 57 -12.62 -5.82 26.44
CA HIS A 57 -13.89 -5.25 25.99
C HIS A 57 -15.00 -6.31 25.97
N GLU A 58 -14.71 -7.51 25.46
CA GLU A 58 -15.60 -8.67 25.53
C GLU A 58 -16.03 -8.95 26.98
N ALA A 59 -15.07 -9.02 27.92
CA ALA A 59 -15.37 -9.29 29.33
C ALA A 59 -16.31 -8.23 29.94
N HIS A 60 -16.11 -6.95 29.60
CA HIS A 60 -17.00 -5.86 30.01
C HIS A 60 -18.44 -6.08 29.51
N TRP A 61 -18.63 -6.32 28.22
CA TRP A 61 -19.96 -6.54 27.65
C TRP A 61 -20.62 -7.83 28.16
N MET A 62 -19.84 -8.89 28.40
CA MET A 62 -20.33 -10.11 29.03
C MET A 62 -20.85 -9.85 30.44
N SER A 63 -20.15 -9.02 31.23
CA SER A 63 -20.59 -8.66 32.58
C SER A 63 -21.94 -7.92 32.58
N LEU A 64 -22.16 -7.04 31.60
CA LEU A 64 -23.42 -6.30 31.44
C LEU A 64 -24.56 -7.18 30.91
N LEU A 65 -24.26 -8.17 30.08
CA LEU A 65 -25.26 -9.08 29.48
C LEU A 65 -25.63 -10.26 30.39
N GLY A 66 -24.74 -10.68 31.31
CA GLY A 66 -24.93 -11.84 32.17
C GLY A 66 -25.25 -13.11 31.37
N ASP A 67 -26.26 -13.88 31.80
CA ASP A 67 -26.70 -15.11 31.13
C ASP A 67 -27.13 -14.93 29.66
N ARG A 68 -27.46 -13.70 29.25
CA ARG A 68 -27.86 -13.39 27.87
C ARG A 68 -26.68 -13.31 26.91
N ALA A 69 -25.43 -13.27 27.42
CA ALA A 69 -24.22 -13.28 26.61
C ALA A 69 -24.06 -14.55 25.76
N ALA A 70 -24.81 -15.63 26.08
CA ALA A 70 -24.83 -16.85 25.27
C ALA A 70 -25.55 -16.68 23.91
N ARG A 71 -26.38 -15.64 23.74
CA ARG A 71 -27.18 -15.39 22.52
C ARG A 71 -26.64 -14.21 21.74
N VAL A 72 -25.41 -14.36 21.24
CA VAL A 72 -24.76 -13.33 20.40
C VAL A 72 -25.31 -13.41 18.97
N PRO A 73 -25.75 -12.28 18.37
CA PRO A 73 -26.17 -12.24 16.98
C PRO A 73 -25.04 -12.57 16.02
N ALA A 74 -25.38 -12.87 14.77
CA ALA A 74 -24.39 -13.06 13.72
C ALA A 74 -23.55 -11.78 13.54
N VAL A 75 -22.23 -11.99 13.42
CA VAL A 75 -21.24 -10.94 13.16
C VAL A 75 -21.65 -10.09 11.95
N SER A 76 -21.36 -8.79 11.99
CA SER A 76 -21.67 -7.89 10.89
C SER A 76 -21.11 -8.40 9.56
N LEU A 77 -21.81 -8.16 8.44
CA LEU A 77 -21.34 -8.58 7.11
C LEU A 77 -19.93 -8.01 6.82
N ARG A 78 -19.68 -6.80 7.32
CA ARG A 78 -18.42 -6.08 7.19
C ARG A 78 -17.28 -6.82 7.88
N THR A 79 -17.46 -7.22 9.13
CA THR A 79 -16.43 -7.93 9.91
C THR A 79 -16.21 -9.35 9.36
N ARG A 80 -17.24 -9.97 8.79
CA ARG A 80 -17.10 -11.24 8.03
C ARG A 80 -16.23 -11.10 6.78
N ILE A 81 -16.43 -10.03 6.00
CA ILE A 81 -15.60 -9.73 4.83
C ILE A 81 -14.15 -9.51 5.27
N LEU A 82 -13.93 -8.71 6.32
CA LEU A 82 -12.61 -8.49 6.93
C LEU A 82 -11.91 -9.79 7.32
N GLY A 83 -12.60 -10.67 8.06
CA GLY A 83 -12.06 -11.97 8.48
C GLY A 83 -11.80 -12.94 7.32
N PHE A 84 -12.56 -12.85 6.22
CA PHE A 84 -12.24 -13.61 4.99
C PHE A 84 -10.93 -13.12 4.36
N PHE A 85 -10.77 -11.80 4.19
CA PHE A 85 -9.56 -11.22 3.63
C PHE A 85 -8.35 -11.42 4.55
N ALA A 86 -8.53 -11.39 5.88
CA ALA A 86 -7.51 -11.67 6.89
C ALA A 86 -6.90 -13.05 6.68
N ARG A 87 -7.78 -14.05 6.59
CA ARG A 87 -7.40 -15.46 6.40
C ARG A 87 -6.86 -15.77 5.02
N ARG A 88 -7.22 -15.02 3.98
CA ARG A 88 -6.73 -15.31 2.62
C ARG A 88 -5.47 -14.54 2.26
N PHE A 89 -5.39 -13.24 2.56
CA PHE A 89 -4.38 -12.34 2.01
C PHE A 89 -3.45 -11.71 3.06
N GLY A 90 -3.66 -12.01 4.36
CA GLY A 90 -2.86 -11.59 5.51
C GLY A 90 -1.78 -10.55 5.24
N SER A 91 -2.10 -9.27 5.43
CA SER A 91 -1.31 -8.35 6.28
C SER A 91 -1.40 -6.84 6.00
N VAL A 92 -1.81 -6.35 4.82
CA VAL A 92 -1.94 -4.88 4.61
C VAL A 92 -3.35 -4.46 4.25
N PHE A 93 -4.01 -5.19 3.35
CA PHE A 93 -5.42 -4.95 2.98
C PHE A 93 -6.37 -5.02 4.18
N VAL A 94 -6.05 -5.88 5.14
CA VAL A 94 -6.91 -6.17 6.29
C VAL A 94 -6.76 -5.10 7.35
N LEU A 95 -5.52 -4.68 7.63
CA LEU A 95 -5.26 -3.55 8.52
C LEU A 95 -5.83 -2.26 7.92
N ALA A 96 -5.64 -2.00 6.63
CA ALA A 96 -6.22 -0.82 5.97
C ALA A 96 -7.76 -0.82 5.96
N LEU A 97 -8.38 -2.00 5.87
CA LEU A 97 -9.83 -2.14 5.97
C LEU A 97 -10.34 -2.08 7.42
N ALA A 98 -9.53 -2.54 8.40
CA ALA A 98 -9.78 -2.46 9.85
C ALA A 98 -9.69 -1.02 10.37
N GLN A 99 -8.70 -0.23 9.92
CA GLN A 99 -8.65 1.22 10.18
C GLN A 99 -9.95 1.93 9.82
N ARG A 100 -10.55 1.55 8.68
CA ARG A 100 -11.81 2.13 8.23
C ARG A 100 -12.99 1.63 9.08
N ALA A 101 -12.87 0.44 9.66
CA ALA A 101 -13.85 -0.15 10.56
C ALA A 101 -13.92 0.57 11.89
N GLU A 102 -12.77 0.83 12.48
CA GLU A 102 -12.62 1.45 13.80
C GLU A 102 -12.99 2.94 13.80
N SER A 103 -12.85 3.66 12.68
CA SER A 103 -13.15 5.12 12.59
C SER A 103 -14.61 5.54 12.88
N ARG A 104 -15.45 4.62 13.39
CA ARG A 104 -16.83 4.83 13.82
C ARG A 104 -17.13 4.06 15.11
N SER A 105 -16.20 3.98 16.05
CA SER A 105 -16.50 3.35 17.34
C SER A 105 -17.57 4.16 18.10
N PRO A 106 -18.72 3.56 18.44
CA PRO A 106 -19.81 4.23 19.14
C PRO A 106 -19.51 4.46 20.63
N TYR A 107 -18.38 3.98 21.15
CA TYR A 107 -18.03 4.02 22.58
C TYR A 107 -17.86 5.43 23.14
N GLU A 108 -17.51 6.42 22.31
CA GLU A 108 -17.43 7.82 22.76
C GLU A 108 -18.77 8.41 23.19
N THR A 109 -19.87 7.83 22.70
CA THR A 109 -21.24 8.34 22.94
C THR A 109 -22.12 7.36 23.70
N ASP A 110 -21.60 6.17 24.06
CA ASP A 110 -22.34 5.17 24.83
C ASP A 110 -22.09 5.35 26.33
N ALA A 111 -23.15 5.64 27.09
CA ALA A 111 -23.08 5.83 28.54
C ALA A 111 -22.60 4.59 29.32
N HIS A 112 -22.62 3.40 28.70
CA HIS A 112 -22.21 2.14 29.32
C HIS A 112 -20.82 1.67 28.88
N ALA A 113 -20.16 2.39 27.97
CA ALA A 113 -18.74 2.19 27.68
C ALA A 113 -17.91 2.90 28.75
N THR A 114 -16.84 2.25 29.23
CA THR A 114 -15.96 2.89 30.20
C THR A 114 -15.06 3.92 29.51
N ALA A 115 -14.61 4.94 30.24
CA ALA A 115 -13.62 5.90 29.72
C ALA A 115 -12.32 5.21 29.27
N ALA A 116 -11.95 4.10 29.93
CA ALA A 116 -10.82 3.27 29.53
C ALA A 116 -11.04 2.61 28.17
N MET A 117 -12.22 2.05 27.89
CA MET A 117 -12.53 1.47 26.58
C MET A 117 -12.51 2.51 25.46
N ALA A 118 -13.05 3.71 25.72
CA ALA A 118 -13.01 4.80 24.75
C ALA A 118 -11.56 5.28 24.48
N ALA A 119 -10.69 5.26 25.49
CA ALA A 119 -9.27 5.58 25.34
C ALA A 119 -8.50 4.47 24.62
N ASP A 120 -8.72 3.19 25.00
CA ASP A 120 -8.13 2.02 24.38
C ASP A 120 -8.44 2.01 22.87
N GLU A 121 -9.68 2.28 22.49
CA GLU A 121 -10.11 2.36 21.08
C GLU A 121 -9.38 3.44 20.26
N ARG A 122 -9.15 4.63 20.84
CA ARG A 122 -8.40 5.70 20.16
C ARG A 122 -6.95 5.31 19.91
N ILE A 123 -6.33 4.66 20.89
CA ILE A 123 -4.96 4.15 20.76
C ILE A 123 -4.93 2.97 19.79
N HIS A 124 -5.94 2.10 19.82
CA HIS A 124 -6.13 0.99 18.89
C HIS A 124 -6.04 1.49 17.44
N GLN A 125 -6.81 2.52 17.11
CA GLN A 125 -6.82 3.13 15.78
C GLN A 125 -5.46 3.64 15.33
N GLU A 126 -4.70 4.30 16.21
CA GLU A 126 -3.38 4.81 15.88
C GLU A 126 -2.34 3.68 15.74
N VAL A 127 -2.43 2.62 16.53
CA VAL A 127 -1.58 1.43 16.39
C VAL A 127 -1.86 0.72 15.06
N VAL A 128 -3.12 0.46 14.73
CA VAL A 128 -3.52 -0.16 13.45
C VAL A 128 -3.13 0.74 12.28
N ARG A 129 -3.21 2.07 12.43
CA ARG A 129 -2.71 3.04 11.46
C ARG A 129 -1.20 2.97 11.26
N GLY A 130 -0.43 2.87 12.33
CA GLY A 130 1.01 2.70 12.28
C GLY A 130 1.41 1.39 11.59
N LEU A 131 0.74 0.28 11.91
CA LEU A 131 0.98 -1.02 11.27
C LEU A 131 0.60 -1.00 9.78
N ALA A 132 -0.53 -0.39 9.43
CA ALA A 132 -0.95 -0.23 8.04
C ALA A 132 0.02 0.68 7.25
N ALA A 133 0.52 1.77 7.86
CA ALA A 133 1.51 2.64 7.25
C ALA A 133 2.83 1.90 6.97
N ARG A 134 3.37 1.17 7.95
CA ARG A 134 4.56 0.31 7.77
C ARG A 134 4.34 -0.75 6.68
N GLY A 135 3.17 -1.40 6.67
CA GLY A 135 2.80 -2.35 5.64
C GLY A 135 2.75 -1.75 4.23
N ARG A 136 2.23 -0.52 4.09
CA ARG A 136 2.22 0.22 2.81
C ARG A 136 3.61 0.61 2.35
N ALA A 137 4.48 1.06 3.27
CA ALA A 137 5.86 1.41 2.94
C ALA A 137 6.59 0.22 2.31
N ARG A 138 6.48 -0.98 2.91
CA ARG A 138 7.07 -2.22 2.35
C ARG A 138 6.48 -2.64 1.01
N LEU A 139 5.21 -2.33 0.74
CA LEU A 139 4.58 -2.62 -0.55
C LEU A 139 4.86 -1.55 -1.62
N SER A 140 5.28 -0.34 -1.23
CA SER A 140 5.13 0.87 -2.05
C SER A 140 5.92 0.86 -3.37
N GLY A 141 7.05 0.15 -3.46
CA GLY A 141 7.81 0.02 -4.70
C GLY A 141 7.12 -0.88 -5.71
N THR A 142 7.06 -2.18 -5.41
CA THR A 142 6.56 -3.22 -6.34
C THR A 142 5.06 -3.13 -6.59
N PHE A 143 4.26 -2.82 -5.56
CA PHE A 143 2.80 -2.76 -5.71
C PHE A 143 2.36 -1.57 -6.57
N ARG A 144 3.03 -0.42 -6.39
CA ARG A 144 2.78 0.78 -7.19
C ARG A 144 3.09 0.48 -8.66
N ALA A 145 4.29 -0.04 -8.95
CA ALA A 145 4.67 -0.43 -10.30
C ALA A 145 3.66 -1.42 -10.92
N ALA A 146 3.22 -2.41 -10.15
CA ALA A 146 2.26 -3.41 -10.62
C ALA A 146 0.90 -2.84 -11.02
N VAL A 147 0.28 -2.09 -10.12
CA VAL A 147 -1.09 -1.62 -10.35
C VAL A 147 -1.14 -0.44 -11.32
N PHE A 148 -0.16 0.45 -11.28
CA PHE A 148 -0.06 1.52 -12.28
C PHE A 148 0.30 0.97 -13.65
N GLY A 149 1.25 0.01 -13.74
CA GLY A 149 1.58 -0.65 -15.01
C GLY A 149 0.36 -1.32 -15.65
N ALA A 150 -0.35 -2.16 -14.89
CA ALA A 150 -1.56 -2.82 -15.41
C ALA A 150 -2.67 -1.81 -15.80
N ASN A 151 -2.83 -0.75 -15.02
CA ASN A 151 -3.80 0.29 -15.35
C ASN A 151 -3.43 1.07 -16.62
N ASP A 152 -2.16 1.41 -16.78
CA ASP A 152 -1.68 2.12 -17.96
C ASP A 152 -1.85 1.25 -19.20
N GLY A 153 -1.57 -0.05 -19.11
CA GLY A 153 -1.86 -1.02 -20.17
C GLY A 153 -3.35 -1.11 -20.52
N LEU A 154 -4.23 -1.19 -19.52
CA LEU A 154 -5.68 -1.21 -19.71
C LEU A 154 -6.17 0.04 -20.45
N VAL A 155 -5.78 1.23 -19.98
CA VAL A 155 -6.29 2.50 -20.50
C VAL A 155 -5.70 2.81 -21.88
N SER A 156 -4.37 2.72 -22.02
CA SER A 156 -3.70 3.07 -23.28
C SER A 156 -4.11 2.15 -24.42
N ASN A 157 -4.17 0.84 -24.19
CA ASN A 157 -4.46 -0.10 -25.26
C ASN A 157 -5.97 -0.17 -25.57
N LEU A 158 -6.86 0.06 -24.58
CA LEU A 158 -8.28 0.27 -24.86
C LEU A 158 -8.47 1.50 -25.76
N ALA A 159 -7.84 2.62 -25.40
CA ALA A 159 -7.95 3.85 -26.16
C ALA A 159 -7.43 3.68 -27.60
N LEU A 160 -6.32 2.97 -27.78
CA LEU A 160 -5.78 2.67 -29.11
C LEU A 160 -6.74 1.81 -29.94
N VAL A 161 -7.20 0.68 -29.39
CA VAL A 161 -8.08 -0.28 -30.07
C VAL A 161 -9.43 0.35 -30.44
N LEU A 162 -10.01 1.15 -29.54
CA LEU A 162 -11.26 1.88 -29.82
C LEU A 162 -11.05 2.99 -30.85
N GLY A 163 -9.95 3.73 -30.77
CA GLY A 163 -9.64 4.77 -31.75
C GLY A 163 -9.48 4.24 -33.16
N ILE A 164 -8.71 3.16 -33.34
CA ILE A 164 -8.55 2.51 -34.64
C ILE A 164 -9.85 1.80 -35.07
N GLY A 165 -10.55 1.14 -34.14
CA GLY A 165 -11.84 0.52 -34.44
C GLY A 165 -12.89 1.51 -34.96
N ALA A 166 -12.86 2.76 -34.47
CA ALA A 166 -13.77 3.81 -34.91
C ALA A 166 -13.57 4.25 -36.37
N THR A 167 -12.41 3.99 -36.97
CA THR A 167 -12.15 4.33 -38.38
C THR A 167 -12.81 3.34 -39.35
N GLY A 168 -13.39 2.24 -38.86
CA GLY A 168 -14.04 1.22 -39.69
C GLY A 168 -13.10 0.22 -40.37
N VAL A 169 -11.81 0.18 -39.98
CA VAL A 169 -10.85 -0.80 -40.52
C VAL A 169 -11.21 -2.25 -40.15
N PRO A 170 -10.74 -3.24 -40.91
CA PRO A 170 -10.97 -4.66 -40.60
C PRO A 170 -10.49 -5.05 -39.20
N ALA A 171 -11.18 -6.01 -38.56
CA ALA A 171 -10.85 -6.48 -37.22
C ALA A 171 -9.42 -7.01 -37.09
N ALA A 172 -8.85 -7.59 -38.15
CA ALA A 172 -7.46 -8.02 -38.19
C ALA A 172 -6.47 -6.84 -38.03
N THR A 173 -6.78 -5.69 -38.61
CA THR A 173 -5.99 -4.46 -38.45
C THR A 173 -6.07 -3.95 -37.02
N VAL A 174 -7.27 -3.94 -36.43
CA VAL A 174 -7.47 -3.54 -35.03
C VAL A 174 -6.69 -4.47 -34.08
N LEU A 175 -6.76 -5.78 -34.32
CA LEU A 175 -6.03 -6.80 -33.55
C LEU A 175 -4.52 -6.59 -33.65
N PHE A 176 -3.99 -6.43 -34.86
CA PHE A 176 -2.56 -6.20 -35.08
C PHE A 176 -2.10 -4.92 -34.37
N THR A 177 -2.87 -3.84 -34.49
CA THR A 177 -2.55 -2.57 -33.81
C THR A 177 -2.60 -2.71 -32.29
N GLY A 178 -3.57 -3.45 -31.73
CA GLY A 178 -3.64 -3.72 -30.30
C GLY A 178 -2.48 -4.56 -29.78
N ILE A 179 -2.00 -5.54 -30.55
CA ILE A 179 -0.80 -6.34 -30.19
C ILE A 179 0.47 -5.48 -30.30
N ALA A 180 0.59 -4.69 -31.36
CA ALA A 180 1.72 -3.79 -31.55
C ALA A 180 1.78 -2.72 -30.44
N GLY A 181 0.64 -2.12 -30.09
CA GLY A 181 0.52 -1.16 -28.99
C GLY A 181 0.85 -1.78 -27.62
N LEU A 182 0.39 -3.01 -27.37
CA LEU A 182 0.76 -3.78 -26.18
C LEU A 182 2.27 -3.97 -26.09
N LEU A 183 2.92 -4.49 -27.14
CA LEU A 183 4.35 -4.77 -27.13
C LEU A 183 5.18 -3.48 -27.02
N ALA A 184 4.84 -2.46 -27.81
CA ALA A 184 5.53 -1.18 -27.78
C ALA A 184 5.41 -0.51 -26.40
N GLY A 185 4.20 -0.50 -25.82
CA GLY A 185 3.96 0.07 -24.50
C GLY A 185 4.66 -0.72 -23.39
N ALA A 186 4.62 -2.05 -23.42
CA ALA A 186 5.26 -2.90 -22.43
C ALA A 186 6.79 -2.76 -22.45
N LEU A 187 7.39 -2.76 -23.65
CA LEU A 187 8.83 -2.54 -23.82
C LEU A 187 9.24 -1.13 -23.36
N SER A 188 8.46 -0.10 -23.70
CA SER A 188 8.71 1.28 -23.27
C SER A 188 8.64 1.41 -21.75
N MET A 189 7.63 0.84 -21.10
CA MET A 189 7.53 0.81 -19.64
C MET A 189 8.70 0.06 -18.99
N GLY A 190 9.04 -1.13 -19.50
CA GLY A 190 10.15 -1.92 -18.98
C GLY A 190 11.49 -1.19 -19.10
N ALA A 191 11.77 -0.59 -20.27
CA ALA A 191 12.98 0.20 -20.48
C ALA A 191 13.01 1.45 -19.60
N GLY A 192 11.89 2.15 -19.46
CA GLY A 192 11.78 3.32 -18.58
C GLY A 192 12.06 2.99 -17.12
N GLU A 193 11.52 1.88 -16.62
CA GLU A 193 11.77 1.43 -15.25
C GLU A 193 13.24 0.99 -15.06
N TYR A 194 13.83 0.29 -16.03
CA TYR A 194 15.24 -0.09 -16.00
C TYR A 194 16.15 1.14 -15.86
N VAL A 195 15.94 2.15 -16.72
CA VAL A 195 16.73 3.39 -16.71
C VAL A 195 16.49 4.14 -15.40
N SER A 196 15.24 4.26 -14.96
CA SER A 196 14.90 4.93 -13.70
C SER A 196 15.64 4.32 -12.50
N VAL A 197 15.56 2.99 -12.34
CA VAL A 197 16.25 2.29 -11.25
C VAL A 197 17.75 2.45 -11.38
N ARG A 198 18.32 2.25 -12.56
CA ARG A 198 19.76 2.36 -12.76
C ARG A 198 20.28 3.76 -12.45
N SER A 199 19.59 4.81 -12.90
CA SER A 199 19.97 6.18 -12.58
C SER A 199 19.83 6.50 -11.09
N GLN A 200 18.83 5.94 -10.38
CA GLN A 200 18.74 6.09 -8.93
C GLN A 200 19.94 5.47 -8.21
N ARG A 201 20.41 4.30 -8.67
CA ARG A 201 21.62 3.66 -8.14
C ARG A 201 22.87 4.47 -8.43
N GLU A 202 23.03 4.94 -9.66
CA GLU A 202 24.17 5.78 -10.06
C GLU A 202 24.24 7.08 -9.23
N LEU A 203 23.08 7.66 -8.87
CA LEU A 203 23.00 8.83 -7.98
C LEU A 203 23.38 8.50 -6.53
N LEU A 204 22.99 7.33 -6.03
CA LEU A 204 23.38 6.87 -4.70
C LEU A 204 24.87 6.56 -4.65
N ASP A 205 25.39 5.79 -5.61
CA ASP A 205 26.82 5.48 -5.74
C ASP A 205 27.66 6.77 -5.79
N ALA A 206 27.18 7.81 -6.49
CA ALA A 206 27.86 9.11 -6.52
C ALA A 206 27.81 9.87 -5.19
N SER A 207 26.87 9.53 -4.29
CA SER A 207 26.68 10.15 -2.98
C SER A 207 27.29 9.32 -1.84
N THR A 208 27.63 8.06 -2.09
CA THR A 208 28.25 7.17 -1.10
C THR A 208 29.67 7.66 -0.79
N PRO A 209 30.02 7.91 0.49
CA PRO A 209 31.38 8.28 0.86
C PRO A 209 32.38 7.20 0.46
N ASP A 210 33.57 7.61 0.03
CA ASP A 210 34.64 6.67 -0.28
C ASP A 210 34.92 5.76 0.95
N PRO A 211 34.84 4.43 0.79
CA PRO A 211 34.95 3.48 1.90
C PRO A 211 36.32 3.54 2.61
N GLU A 212 37.34 4.10 1.97
CA GLU A 212 38.66 4.32 2.56
C GLU A 212 38.75 5.62 3.39
N VAL A 213 37.76 6.52 3.32
CA VAL A 213 37.76 7.79 4.08
C VAL A 213 37.88 7.57 5.59
N HIS A 214 37.36 6.46 6.12
CA HIS A 214 37.51 6.12 7.54
C HIS A 214 38.97 5.83 7.95
N THR A 215 39.84 5.49 7.00
CA THR A 215 41.28 5.30 7.23
C THR A 215 42.06 6.60 7.21
N ALA A 216 41.48 7.68 6.67
CA ALA A 216 42.07 9.02 6.70
C ALA A 216 41.88 9.72 8.06
N VAL A 217 40.90 9.30 8.87
CA VAL A 217 40.56 9.93 10.17
C VAL A 217 41.75 10.10 11.13
N PRO A 218 42.65 9.11 11.33
CA PRO A 218 43.83 9.26 12.18
C PRO A 218 44.86 10.29 11.68
N HIS A 219 44.80 10.62 10.40
CA HIS A 219 45.74 11.52 9.72
C HIS A 219 45.17 12.93 9.53
N LEU A 220 43.91 13.16 9.93
CA LEU A 220 43.27 14.46 9.83
C LEU A 220 43.90 15.47 10.79
N ASP A 221 44.27 16.63 10.25
CA ASP A 221 44.61 17.79 11.06
C ASP A 221 43.31 18.51 11.48
N VAL A 222 42.93 18.32 12.74
CA VAL A 222 41.71 18.91 13.31
C VAL A 222 41.83 20.44 13.41
N ASP A 223 43.04 20.96 13.59
CA ASP A 223 43.28 22.40 13.67
C ASP A 223 43.27 23.05 12.27
N ALA A 224 43.50 22.26 11.21
CA ALA A 224 43.31 22.66 9.81
C ALA A 224 41.83 22.63 9.35
N ASN A 225 40.88 22.26 10.22
CA ASN A 225 39.42 22.26 9.99
C ASN A 225 38.91 21.33 8.88
N GLU A 226 39.69 20.37 8.38
CA GLU A 226 39.32 19.54 7.23
C GLU A 226 38.05 18.70 7.47
N LEU A 227 37.93 18.09 8.65
CA LEU A 227 36.74 17.32 9.03
C LEU A 227 35.51 18.23 9.25
N ALA A 228 35.72 19.45 9.75
CA ALA A 228 34.65 20.43 9.91
C ALA A 228 34.11 20.90 8.55
N LEU A 229 34.96 20.97 7.51
CA LEU A 229 34.52 21.27 6.13
C LEU A 229 33.56 20.20 5.59
N VAL A 230 33.80 18.91 5.89
CA VAL A 230 32.88 17.81 5.51
C VAL A 230 31.51 17.98 6.16
N TYR A 231 31.46 18.29 7.45
CA TYR A 231 30.19 18.51 8.16
C TYR A 231 29.45 19.76 7.70
N ARG A 232 30.17 20.83 7.37
CA ARG A 232 29.59 22.04 6.74
C ARG A 232 29.02 21.73 5.36
N ALA A 233 29.72 20.97 4.53
CA ALA A 233 29.23 20.53 3.22
C ALA A 233 27.96 19.67 3.33
N ARG A 234 27.78 18.97 4.47
CA ARG A 234 26.56 18.22 4.82
C ARG A 234 25.46 19.07 5.50
N GLY A 235 25.66 20.38 5.63
CA GLY A 235 24.64 21.33 6.08
C GLY A 235 24.71 21.76 7.55
N MET A 236 25.73 21.36 8.32
CA MET A 236 25.91 21.87 9.69
C MET A 236 26.39 23.33 9.68
N SER A 237 26.00 24.10 10.69
CA SER A 237 26.57 25.42 10.91
C SER A 237 28.07 25.30 11.25
N GLU A 238 28.83 26.36 11.01
CA GLU A 238 30.28 26.37 11.23
C GLU A 238 30.67 26.00 12.67
N GLN A 239 29.94 26.51 13.66
CA GLN A 239 30.20 26.22 15.07
C GLN A 239 29.88 24.75 15.42
N GLU A 240 28.76 24.22 14.94
CA GLU A 240 28.37 22.83 15.19
C GLU A 240 29.33 21.84 14.51
N ALA A 241 29.74 22.13 13.28
CA ALA A 241 30.68 21.30 12.53
C ALA A 241 32.04 21.18 13.22
N LEU A 242 32.56 22.28 13.79
CA LEU A 242 33.83 22.31 14.53
C LEU A 242 33.77 21.49 15.83
N VAL A 243 32.69 21.66 16.60
CA VAL A 243 32.48 20.90 17.84
C VAL A 243 32.35 19.41 17.53
N HIS A 244 31.59 19.06 16.50
CA HIS A 244 31.37 17.68 16.11
C HIS A 244 32.64 17.02 15.57
N ALA A 245 33.43 17.71 14.74
CA ALA A 245 34.72 17.23 14.26
C ALA A 245 35.68 16.89 15.40
N ARG A 246 35.78 17.76 16.42
CA ARG A 246 36.65 17.53 17.59
C ARG A 246 36.19 16.33 18.42
N ALA A 247 34.89 16.16 18.61
CA ALA A 247 34.33 15.03 19.36
C ALA A 247 34.63 13.69 18.66
N VAL A 248 34.40 13.61 17.35
CA VAL A 248 34.63 12.38 16.56
C VAL A 248 36.10 11.96 16.57
N VAL A 249 37.04 12.92 16.54
CA VAL A 249 38.47 12.61 16.61
C VAL A 249 38.90 12.23 18.03
N ALA A 250 38.36 12.89 19.06
CA ALA A 250 38.66 12.56 20.46
C ALA A 250 38.16 11.16 20.85
N GLU A 251 37.05 10.71 20.26
CA GLU A 251 36.46 9.37 20.48
C GLU A 251 37.01 8.29 19.53
N TYR A 252 37.92 8.64 18.60
CA TYR A 252 38.43 7.69 17.63
C TYR A 252 39.41 6.69 18.27
N ASP A 253 38.99 5.41 18.32
CA ASP A 253 39.84 4.28 18.68
C ASP A 253 40.14 3.43 17.43
N PRO A 254 41.41 3.33 16.99
CA PRO A 254 41.79 2.61 15.78
C PRO A 254 41.53 1.09 15.86
N ALA A 255 41.59 0.49 17.05
CA ALA A 255 41.33 -0.94 17.22
C ALA A 255 39.83 -1.24 17.10
N VAL A 256 38.98 -0.37 17.66
CA VAL A 256 37.52 -0.50 17.55
C VAL A 256 37.06 -0.17 16.13
N ALA A 257 37.66 0.82 15.46
CA ALA A 257 37.38 1.13 14.07
C ALA A 257 37.73 -0.02 13.12
N ALA A 258 38.90 -0.65 13.31
CA ALA A 258 39.32 -1.82 12.53
C ALA A 258 38.41 -3.04 12.77
N ALA A 259 38.00 -3.28 14.03
CA ALA A 259 37.08 -4.35 14.38
C ALA A 259 35.70 -4.15 13.72
N ARG A 260 35.14 -2.93 13.77
CA ARG A 260 33.87 -2.60 13.09
C ARG A 260 33.95 -2.71 11.57
N ALA A 261 35.08 -2.32 10.96
CA ALA A 261 35.28 -2.45 9.52
C ALA A 261 35.49 -3.91 9.06
N ALA A 262 36.05 -4.76 9.92
CA ALA A 262 36.16 -6.19 9.68
C ALA A 262 34.80 -6.89 9.86
N GLU A 263 34.06 -6.51 10.89
CA GLU A 263 32.71 -6.99 11.18
C GLU A 263 31.71 -6.59 10.07
N SER A 264 31.75 -5.34 9.58
CA SER A 264 30.90 -4.90 8.46
C SER A 264 31.21 -5.65 7.16
N ARG A 265 32.50 -5.92 6.87
CA ARG A 265 32.91 -6.75 5.72
C ARG A 265 32.50 -8.22 5.89
N ALA A 266 32.61 -8.78 7.10
CA ALA A 266 32.24 -10.16 7.39
C ALA A 266 30.72 -10.41 7.40
N LEU A 267 29.94 -9.40 7.83
CA LEU A 267 28.48 -9.44 7.83
C LEU A 267 27.86 -9.04 6.48
N GLY A 268 28.67 -8.69 5.47
CA GLY A 268 28.17 -8.11 4.22
C GLY A 268 27.41 -6.79 4.42
N ALA A 269 27.58 -6.15 5.58
CA ALA A 269 26.87 -4.97 6.04
C ALA A 269 27.53 -3.66 5.54
N VAL A 270 27.98 -3.65 4.28
CA VAL A 270 27.63 -2.48 3.48
C VAL A 270 26.13 -2.65 3.32
N THR A 271 25.33 -1.99 4.16
CA THR A 271 23.88 -1.89 3.94
C THR A 271 23.74 -1.52 2.47
N ASP A 272 23.31 -2.48 1.67
CA ASP A 272 23.20 -2.29 0.24
C ASP A 272 22.04 -1.30 0.11
N GLU A 273 22.35 -0.01 0.03
CA GLU A 273 21.35 1.05 -0.19
C GLU A 273 20.54 0.73 -1.46
N HIS A 274 21.06 -0.16 -2.32
CA HIS A 274 20.41 -0.74 -3.47
C HIS A 274 19.35 -1.83 -3.18
N GLU A 275 19.29 -2.39 -1.98
CA GLU A 275 18.32 -3.43 -1.60
C GLU A 275 16.90 -2.85 -1.51
N GLU A 276 16.77 -1.60 -1.05
CA GLU A 276 15.48 -0.87 -1.05
C GLU A 276 15.01 -0.51 -2.47
N ILE A 277 15.93 -0.29 -3.41
CA ILE A 277 15.61 0.08 -4.79
C ILE A 277 15.31 -1.16 -5.66
N GLY A 278 15.78 -2.35 -5.24
CA GLY A 278 15.62 -3.59 -6.00
C GLY A 278 16.41 -3.59 -7.32
N SER A 279 16.44 -4.74 -8.03
CA SER A 279 17.24 -4.86 -9.26
C SER A 279 16.57 -4.17 -10.46
N ALA A 280 17.36 -3.45 -11.27
CA ALA A 280 16.87 -2.78 -12.48
C ALA A 280 16.16 -3.76 -13.44
N TRP A 281 16.70 -4.96 -13.60
CA TRP A 281 16.10 -6.02 -14.41
C TRP A 281 14.79 -6.57 -13.82
N GLY A 282 14.73 -6.73 -12.49
CA GLY A 282 13.51 -7.15 -11.81
C GLY A 282 12.39 -6.13 -11.96
N ALA A 283 12.70 -4.85 -11.76
CA ALA A 283 11.76 -3.75 -11.93
C ALA A 283 11.26 -3.65 -13.39
N ALA A 284 12.17 -3.70 -14.36
CA ALA A 284 11.85 -3.67 -15.79
C ALA A 284 10.94 -4.81 -16.23
N THR A 285 11.29 -6.05 -15.84
CA THR A 285 10.51 -7.25 -16.20
C THR A 285 9.13 -7.22 -15.55
N SER A 286 9.05 -6.78 -14.30
CA SER A 286 7.79 -6.57 -13.59
C SER A 286 6.91 -5.55 -14.30
N SER A 287 7.43 -4.34 -14.59
CA SER A 287 6.69 -3.29 -15.28
C SER A 287 6.20 -3.72 -16.66
N PHE A 288 7.04 -4.43 -17.43
CA PHE A 288 6.66 -5.04 -18.71
C PHE A 288 5.45 -5.99 -18.54
N CYS A 289 5.56 -6.95 -17.61
CA CYS A 289 4.54 -7.98 -17.41
C CYS A 289 3.21 -7.38 -16.93
N PHE A 290 3.26 -6.42 -15.99
CA PHE A 290 2.05 -5.79 -15.48
C PHE A 290 1.38 -4.95 -16.56
N PHE A 291 2.12 -4.14 -17.33
CA PHE A 291 1.57 -3.44 -18.47
C PHE A 291 0.93 -4.39 -19.49
N ALA A 292 1.66 -5.41 -19.91
CA ALA A 292 1.18 -6.39 -20.88
C ALA A 292 -0.11 -7.09 -20.40
N SER A 293 -0.18 -7.43 -19.11
CA SER A 293 -1.37 -8.06 -18.50
C SER A 293 -2.62 -7.17 -18.57
N GLY A 294 -2.45 -5.85 -18.47
CA GLY A 294 -3.54 -4.90 -18.66
C GLY A 294 -3.89 -4.71 -20.13
N ALA A 295 -2.87 -4.52 -20.97
CA ALA A 295 -3.02 -4.22 -22.38
C ALA A 295 -3.59 -5.39 -23.20
N VAL A 296 -3.47 -6.64 -22.76
CA VAL A 296 -4.05 -7.78 -23.48
C VAL A 296 -5.58 -7.80 -23.42
N ILE A 297 -6.17 -7.32 -22.32
CA ILE A 297 -7.62 -7.38 -22.05
C ILE A 297 -8.48 -6.74 -23.15
N PRO A 298 -8.22 -5.50 -23.62
CA PRO A 298 -8.98 -4.91 -24.72
C PRO A 298 -8.82 -5.64 -26.06
N VAL A 299 -7.80 -6.48 -26.22
CA VAL A 299 -7.50 -7.23 -27.45
C VAL A 299 -8.21 -8.59 -27.48
N VAL A 300 -8.55 -9.16 -26.30
CA VAL A 300 -9.20 -10.48 -26.17
C VAL A 300 -10.42 -10.66 -27.07
N PRO A 301 -11.37 -9.71 -27.19
CA PRO A 301 -12.54 -9.89 -28.07
C PRO A 301 -12.14 -10.13 -29.53
N TYR A 302 -11.13 -9.41 -30.01
CA TYR A 302 -10.64 -9.53 -31.38
C TYR A 302 -9.88 -10.85 -31.61
N LEU A 303 -9.16 -11.34 -30.61
CA LEU A 303 -8.55 -12.68 -30.63
C LEU A 303 -9.60 -13.80 -30.72
N LEU A 304 -10.75 -13.60 -30.09
CA LEU A 304 -11.88 -14.53 -30.14
C LEU A 304 -12.72 -14.39 -31.42
N GLY A 305 -12.30 -13.53 -32.36
CA GLY A 305 -12.96 -13.35 -33.65
C GLY A 305 -14.18 -12.42 -33.62
N LEU A 306 -14.40 -11.67 -32.54
CA LEU A 306 -15.45 -10.66 -32.52
C LEU A 306 -15.07 -9.50 -33.44
N THR A 307 -16.07 -8.90 -34.07
CA THR A 307 -15.90 -7.77 -35.01
C THR A 307 -16.88 -6.64 -34.72
N GLY A 308 -16.61 -5.47 -35.31
CA GLY A 308 -17.49 -4.30 -35.24
C GLY A 308 -17.85 -3.86 -33.82
N VAL A 309 -19.10 -3.42 -33.65
CA VAL A 309 -19.61 -2.88 -32.38
C VAL A 309 -19.57 -3.94 -31.26
N ALA A 310 -19.78 -5.22 -31.57
CA ALA A 310 -19.74 -6.29 -30.58
C ALA A 310 -18.35 -6.42 -29.94
N ALA A 311 -17.27 -6.35 -30.74
CA ALA A 311 -15.90 -6.36 -30.23
C ALA A 311 -15.61 -5.16 -29.33
N VAL A 312 -16.03 -3.95 -29.76
CA VAL A 312 -15.84 -2.70 -29.02
C VAL A 312 -16.56 -2.74 -27.67
N VAL A 313 -17.84 -3.12 -27.64
CA VAL A 313 -18.63 -3.19 -26.41
C VAL A 313 -18.05 -4.24 -25.46
N THR A 314 -17.64 -5.40 -25.97
CA THR A 314 -17.02 -6.45 -25.15
C THR A 314 -15.68 -5.99 -24.56
N ALA A 315 -14.85 -5.33 -25.36
CA ALA A 315 -13.57 -4.77 -24.89
C ALA A 315 -13.80 -3.71 -23.80
N ALA A 316 -14.74 -2.80 -24.01
CA ALA A 316 -15.09 -1.77 -23.04
C ALA A 316 -15.58 -2.38 -21.72
N ILE A 317 -16.47 -3.39 -21.76
CA ILE A 317 -16.96 -4.08 -20.56
C ILE A 317 -15.80 -4.76 -19.81
N LEU A 318 -14.97 -5.53 -20.51
CA LEU A 318 -13.86 -6.25 -19.88
C LEU A 318 -12.87 -5.28 -19.20
N VAL A 319 -12.50 -4.21 -19.90
CA VAL A 319 -11.61 -3.19 -19.34
C VAL A 319 -12.29 -2.42 -18.21
N GLY A 320 -13.57 -2.06 -18.34
CA GLY A 320 -14.32 -1.37 -17.30
C GLY A 320 -14.38 -2.18 -16.00
N LEU A 321 -14.64 -3.48 -16.09
CA LEU A 321 -14.59 -4.38 -14.93
C LEU A 321 -13.18 -4.44 -14.33
N ALA A 322 -12.15 -4.54 -15.16
CA ALA A 322 -10.76 -4.54 -14.69
C ALA A 322 -10.39 -3.23 -13.98
N LEU A 323 -10.79 -2.06 -14.52
CA LEU A 323 -10.57 -0.74 -13.91
C LEU A 323 -11.32 -0.58 -12.58
N LEU A 324 -12.53 -1.11 -12.48
CA LEU A 324 -13.29 -1.12 -11.22
C LEU A 324 -12.59 -1.98 -10.16
N VAL A 325 -12.07 -3.15 -10.55
CA VAL A 325 -11.32 -4.04 -9.66
C VAL A 325 -10.02 -3.37 -9.20
N THR A 326 -9.18 -2.90 -10.13
CA THR A 326 -7.90 -2.26 -9.79
C THR A 326 -8.12 -1.00 -8.97
N GLY A 327 -9.08 -0.14 -9.33
CA GLY A 327 -9.40 1.06 -8.57
C GLY A 327 -9.96 0.77 -7.16
N THR A 328 -10.70 -0.33 -6.99
CA THR A 328 -11.13 -0.82 -5.68
C THR A 328 -9.93 -1.27 -4.83
N ILE A 329 -9.02 -2.05 -5.41
CA ILE A 329 -7.78 -2.52 -4.76
C ILE A 329 -6.95 -1.32 -4.29
N VAL A 330 -6.71 -0.34 -5.18
CA VAL A 330 -5.99 0.90 -4.84
C VAL A 330 -6.69 1.66 -3.72
N GLY A 331 -8.02 1.77 -3.78
CA GLY A 331 -8.77 2.47 -2.75
C GLY A 331 -8.69 1.83 -1.38
N VAL A 332 -8.80 0.50 -1.30
CA VAL A 332 -8.61 -0.24 -0.05
C VAL A 332 -7.20 -0.01 0.51
N LEU A 333 -6.17 -0.17 -0.32
CA LEU A 333 -4.79 -0.01 0.13
C LEU A 333 -4.43 1.43 0.48
N SER A 334 -5.07 2.41 -0.15
CA SER A 334 -4.84 3.82 0.17
C SER A 334 -5.57 4.25 1.45
N GLY A 335 -6.42 3.40 2.05
CA GLY A 335 -7.34 3.81 3.12
C GLY A 335 -8.42 4.78 2.64
N ALA A 336 -8.60 4.93 1.32
CA ALA A 336 -9.59 5.81 0.72
C ALA A 336 -10.90 5.05 0.44
N SER A 337 -11.96 5.76 0.05
CA SER A 337 -13.20 5.09 -0.39
C SER A 337 -12.94 4.27 -1.68
N PRO A 338 -13.06 2.93 -1.66
CA PRO A 338 -12.80 2.07 -2.82
C PRO A 338 -13.69 2.41 -4.00
N TRP A 339 -14.97 2.65 -3.73
CA TRP A 339 -15.94 3.04 -4.76
C TRP A 339 -15.56 4.34 -5.47
N ARG A 340 -15.13 5.37 -4.73
CA ARG A 340 -14.71 6.65 -5.34
C ARG A 340 -13.45 6.48 -6.21
N ARG A 341 -12.52 5.62 -5.78
CA ARG A 341 -11.28 5.35 -6.52
C ARG A 341 -11.53 4.51 -7.77
N ALA A 342 -12.42 3.52 -7.68
CA ALA A 342 -12.89 2.71 -8.80
C ALA A 342 -13.59 3.57 -9.86
N LEU A 343 -14.57 4.41 -9.46
CA LEU A 343 -15.26 5.29 -10.39
C LEU A 343 -14.34 6.31 -11.06
N ARG A 344 -13.38 6.87 -10.32
CA ARG A 344 -12.39 7.78 -10.90
C ARG A 344 -11.54 7.07 -11.95
N GLN A 345 -11.11 5.85 -11.69
CA GLN A 345 -10.31 5.07 -12.64
C GLN A 345 -11.09 4.76 -13.91
N LEU A 346 -12.36 4.36 -13.75
CA LEU A 346 -13.26 4.13 -14.87
C LEU A 346 -13.48 5.40 -15.70
N ALA A 347 -13.70 6.54 -15.05
CA ALA A 347 -13.91 7.82 -15.71
C ALA A 347 -12.68 8.28 -16.49
N ILE A 348 -11.46 8.13 -15.94
CA ILE A 348 -10.22 8.44 -16.64
C ILE A 348 -10.04 7.50 -17.84
N GLY A 349 -10.23 6.19 -17.64
CA GLY A 349 -10.06 5.20 -18.70
C GLY A 349 -11.03 5.38 -19.87
N TYR A 350 -12.31 5.56 -19.58
CA TYR A 350 -13.32 5.82 -20.61
C TYR A 350 -13.23 7.23 -21.19
N GLY A 351 -12.75 8.22 -20.43
CA GLY A 351 -12.47 9.55 -20.96
C GLY A 351 -11.38 9.51 -22.05
N ALA A 352 -10.27 8.81 -21.76
CA ALA A 352 -9.20 8.61 -22.74
C ALA A 352 -9.69 7.83 -23.97
N ALA A 353 -10.44 6.74 -23.77
CA ALA A 353 -10.98 5.94 -24.86
C ALA A 353 -12.02 6.69 -25.71
N ALA A 354 -12.86 7.54 -25.09
CA ALA A 354 -13.82 8.37 -25.81
C ALA A 354 -13.11 9.41 -26.67
N ALA A 355 -12.04 10.03 -26.15
CA ALA A 355 -11.24 10.99 -26.90
C ALA A 355 -10.60 10.36 -28.15
N THR A 356 -9.99 9.18 -28.03
CA THR A 356 -9.39 8.49 -29.18
C THR A 356 -10.42 7.90 -30.13
N TYR A 357 -11.57 7.43 -29.63
CA TYR A 357 -12.69 6.99 -30.46
C TYR A 357 -13.24 8.16 -31.31
N ALA A 358 -13.44 9.34 -30.72
CA ALA A 358 -13.87 10.54 -31.44
C ALA A 358 -12.84 10.96 -32.50
N LEU A 359 -11.54 10.87 -32.18
CA LEU A 359 -10.46 11.09 -33.15
C LEU A 359 -10.54 10.11 -34.32
N GLY A 360 -10.77 8.83 -34.04
CA GLY A 360 -10.95 7.81 -35.07
C GLY A 360 -12.16 8.04 -35.96
N LEU A 361 -13.29 8.48 -35.39
CA LEU A 361 -14.45 8.89 -36.19
C LEU A 361 -14.10 10.05 -37.13
N ALA A 362 -13.41 11.08 -36.63
CA ALA A 362 -13.03 12.23 -37.44
C ALA A 362 -12.14 11.82 -38.63
N PHE A 363 -11.10 11.01 -38.39
CA PHE A 363 -10.22 10.56 -39.47
C PHE A 363 -10.88 9.55 -40.42
N GLY A 364 -11.75 8.68 -39.91
CA GLY A 364 -12.53 7.74 -40.71
C GLY A 364 -13.43 8.46 -41.71
N THR A 365 -13.99 9.62 -41.35
CA THR A 365 -14.81 10.43 -42.27
C THR A 365 -14.01 11.17 -43.35
N THR A 366 -12.71 11.42 -43.12
CA THR A 366 -11.85 12.17 -44.07
C THR A 366 -11.10 11.28 -45.06
N LEU A 367 -10.94 9.99 -44.75
CA LEU A 367 -10.20 9.02 -45.58
C LEU A 367 -11.11 8.13 -46.44
N ALA A 368 -12.44 8.27 -46.30
CA ALA A 368 -13.46 7.47 -46.98
C ALA A 368 -13.95 8.09 -48.29
#